data_AF-A0A3D6B3U2-F1
#
_entry.id   AF-A0A3D6B3U2-F1
#
_cell.length_a   1.000
_cell.length_b   1.000
_cell.length_c   1.000
_cell.angle_alpha   90.00
_cell.angle_beta   90.00
_cell.angle_gamma   90.00
#
_symmetry.space_group_name_H-M   'P 1'
#
loop_
_entity.id
_entity.type
_entity.pdbx_description
1 polymer ?
#
loop_
_entity_poly.entity_id
_entity_poly.type
_entity_poly.pdbx_seq_one_letter_code
_entity_poly.pdbx_strand_id
1 'polypeptide(L)'
;MELLLYLGIKRAGKSPEYLSGYAVSVEHHEAWTERVIITETYTDGKGNTKTRTRVTYVYHPDKWLIAFNTARVEEINKGLYREIISTWDASPIPIFPLHINCVSGGGGQRYDWDSLREHAFTSTYKGLYTNYIINSNSIFKSGVVTNETARELGLVDYPSFNGMESEAVLKSPLLDISITSEWERDIRLFNAFHGLANQIHVFVILFPANAGLQSALKQREFWRGGNKNEFTICLGIAEDLKVEWCKAFSWCDIPKMETALESWYLEHRELDFVKLSNWLEENVSALWKRKEFKDFKYLGKKLSPARSALVGFLTLAACALFIYVVYYIFAQGQLQ
;
A
#
# COMPACT_ATOMS: atom_id res chain seq x y z
N MET A 1 -18.15 -14.63 28.46
CA MET A 1 -16.89 -14.59 27.68
C MET A 1 -16.91 -13.53 26.58
N GLU A 2 -18.01 -13.35 25.84
CA GLU A 2 -18.15 -12.32 24.78
C GLU A 2 -18.00 -10.86 25.26
N LEU A 3 -18.31 -10.56 26.53
CA LEU A 3 -18.14 -9.22 27.11
C LEU A 3 -16.66 -8.84 27.34
N LEU A 4 -15.81 -9.81 27.70
CA LEU A 4 -14.37 -9.62 27.88
C LEU A 4 -13.65 -9.42 26.53
N LEU A 5 -14.20 -10.02 25.47
CA LEU A 5 -13.79 -9.82 24.09
C LEU A 5 -13.96 -8.35 23.65
N TYR A 6 -15.03 -7.69 24.08
CA TYR A 6 -15.26 -6.26 23.83
C TYR A 6 -14.27 -5.35 24.57
N LEU A 7 -13.82 -5.74 25.76
CA LEU A 7 -12.83 -5.00 26.55
C LEU A 7 -11.39 -5.16 26.02
N GLY A 8 -11.14 -6.19 25.21
CA GLY A 8 -9.83 -6.50 24.63
C GLY A 8 -9.49 -5.81 23.31
N ILE A 9 -10.41 -5.03 22.72
CA ILE A 9 -10.18 -4.38 21.43
C ILE A 9 -9.26 -3.16 21.62
N LYS A 10 -7.97 -3.35 21.31
CA LYS A 10 -7.02 -2.24 21.16
C LYS A 10 -7.36 -1.46 19.87
N ARG A 11 -7.10 -0.15 19.93
CA ARG A 11 -7.43 0.92 18.96
C ARG A 11 -7.33 0.51 17.47
N ALA A 12 -8.09 1.18 16.60
CA ALA A 12 -7.78 1.17 15.17
C ALA A 12 -6.33 1.63 14.93
N GLY A 13 -5.58 0.86 14.14
CA GLY A 13 -4.20 1.17 13.77
C GLY A 13 -4.11 1.85 12.41
N LYS A 14 -2.89 2.26 12.02
CA LYS A 14 -2.57 2.61 10.64
C LYS A 14 -1.87 1.44 9.98
N SER A 15 -2.28 1.11 8.77
CA SER A 15 -1.65 0.09 7.93
C SER A 15 -1.26 0.71 6.59
N PRO A 16 -0.18 0.22 5.96
CA PRO A 16 0.25 0.69 4.65
C PRO A 16 -0.76 0.30 3.56
N GLU A 17 -0.87 1.15 2.54
CA GLU A 17 -1.63 0.89 1.32
C GLU A 17 -0.67 1.11 0.15
N TYR A 18 -0.43 0.09 -0.66
CA TYR A 18 0.41 0.22 -1.84
C TYR A 18 -0.43 0.79 -2.98
N LEU A 19 -0.06 1.96 -3.47
CA LEU A 19 -0.77 2.66 -4.52
C LEU A 19 0.17 2.81 -5.70
N SER A 20 -0.29 2.42 -6.88
CA SER A 20 0.52 2.44 -8.10
C SER A 20 -0.12 3.34 -9.15
N GLY A 21 0.73 3.92 -9.98
CA GLY A 21 0.33 4.79 -11.09
C GLY A 21 1.38 4.81 -12.18
N TYR A 22 1.08 5.50 -13.27
CA TYR A 22 1.99 5.74 -14.38
C TYR A 22 2.15 7.23 -14.63
N ALA A 23 3.31 7.61 -15.16
CA ALA A 23 3.64 8.98 -15.50
C ALA A 23 2.80 9.44 -16.69
N VAL A 24 2.23 10.64 -16.58
CA VAL A 24 1.42 11.27 -17.61
C VAL A 24 2.15 12.44 -18.27
N SER A 25 3.11 13.04 -17.58
CA SER A 25 3.97 14.08 -18.14
C SER A 25 5.28 14.22 -17.37
N VAL A 26 6.31 14.74 -18.03
CA VAL A 26 7.54 15.22 -17.41
C VAL A 26 7.79 16.68 -17.76
N GLU A 27 8.33 17.43 -16.82
CA GLU A 27 8.58 18.86 -16.98
C GLU A 27 10.02 19.19 -16.58
N HIS A 28 10.64 20.11 -17.32
CA HIS A 28 11.88 20.76 -16.96
C HIS A 28 11.60 22.25 -16.80
N HIS A 29 11.91 22.78 -15.63
CA HIS A 29 11.86 24.21 -15.31
C HIS A 29 13.28 24.73 -15.25
N GLU A 30 13.60 25.68 -16.12
CA GLU A 30 14.91 26.33 -16.17
C GLU A 30 15.14 27.17 -14.91
N ALA A 31 16.38 27.21 -14.44
CA ALA A 31 16.78 28.06 -13.33
C ALA A 31 16.33 29.52 -13.52
N TRP A 32 15.89 30.15 -12.44
CA TRP A 32 15.44 31.54 -12.47
C TRP A 32 15.85 32.33 -11.24
N THR A 33 15.90 33.65 -11.40
CA THR A 33 16.10 34.57 -10.27
C THR A 33 14.84 35.38 -10.05
N GLU A 34 14.33 35.34 -8.83
CA GLU A 34 13.14 36.08 -8.40
C GLU A 34 13.56 37.34 -7.62
N ARG A 35 12.96 38.47 -7.97
CA ARG A 35 13.12 39.72 -7.23
C ARG A 35 12.06 39.81 -6.12
N VAL A 36 12.49 39.64 -4.88
CA VAL A 36 11.64 39.68 -3.69
C VAL A 36 11.76 41.04 -3.00
N ILE A 37 10.63 41.71 -2.80
CA ILE A 37 10.56 42.99 -2.09
C ILE A 37 10.14 42.70 -0.64
N ILE A 38 11.04 42.98 0.31
CA ILE A 38 10.82 42.76 1.74
C ILE A 38 10.64 44.12 2.42
N THR A 39 9.54 44.32 3.13
CA THR A 39 9.34 45.48 4.00
C THR A 39 9.82 45.14 5.40
N GLU A 40 10.89 45.77 5.85
CA GLU A 40 11.43 45.62 7.19
C GLU A 40 11.02 46.80 8.06
N THR A 41 10.53 46.52 9.26
CA THR A 41 10.23 47.52 10.28
C THR A 41 11.40 47.61 11.26
N TYR A 42 11.92 48.80 11.53
CA TYR A 42 12.99 49.04 12.48
C TYR A 42 12.69 50.26 13.35
N THR A 43 13.21 50.28 14.57
CA THR A 43 13.11 51.43 15.48
C THR A 43 14.36 52.28 15.32
N ASP A 44 14.20 53.58 15.07
CA ASP A 44 15.32 54.50 14.96
C ASP A 44 15.90 54.87 16.34
N GLY A 45 17.06 55.53 16.35
CA GLY A 45 17.72 55.95 17.58
C GLY A 45 16.92 56.97 18.42
N LYS A 46 15.74 57.40 17.97
CA LYS A 46 14.81 58.29 18.68
C LYS A 46 13.55 57.54 19.16
N GLY A 47 13.52 56.22 19.05
CA GLY A 47 12.40 55.38 19.49
C GLY A 47 11.21 55.35 18.51
N ASN A 48 11.34 55.91 17.31
CA ASN A 48 10.26 55.91 16.33
C ASN A 48 10.34 54.66 15.45
N THR A 49 9.22 53.97 15.27
CA THR A 49 9.09 52.86 14.33
C THR A 49 9.05 53.38 12.89
N LYS A 50 9.95 52.88 12.04
CA LYS A 50 10.05 53.21 10.62
C LYS A 50 10.03 51.93 9.79
N THR A 51 9.57 52.04 8.55
CA THR A 51 9.64 50.97 7.56
C THR A 51 10.67 51.32 6.50
N ARG A 52 11.42 50.31 6.03
CA ARG A 52 12.26 50.41 4.84
C ARG A 52 11.95 49.24 3.92
N THR A 53 12.04 49.49 2.62
CA THR A 53 11.89 48.44 1.61
C THR A 53 13.28 47.95 1.21
N ARG A 54 13.51 46.63 1.28
CA ARG A 54 14.73 45.97 0.84
C ARG A 54 14.40 45.05 -0.32
N VAL A 55 15.11 45.20 -1.44
CA VAL A 55 15.03 44.28 -2.56
C VAL A 55 16.07 43.19 -2.36
N THR A 56 15.65 41.93 -2.42
CA THR A 56 16.53 40.75 -2.37
C THR A 56 16.30 39.91 -3.63
N TYR A 57 17.32 39.22 -4.11
CA TYR A 57 17.23 38.31 -5.23
C TYR A 57 17.35 36.87 -4.73
N VAL A 58 16.38 36.03 -5.08
CA VAL A 58 16.34 34.61 -4.70
C VAL A 58 16.60 33.78 -5.94
N TYR A 59 17.67 32.99 -5.92
CA TYR A 59 18.00 32.06 -7.00
C TYR A 59 17.28 30.73 -6.79
N HIS A 60 16.65 30.24 -7.85
CA HIS A 60 16.00 28.94 -7.91
C HIS A 60 16.72 28.09 -8.97
N PRO A 61 17.25 26.90 -8.62
CA PRO A 61 17.96 26.05 -9.58
C PRO A 61 16.99 25.38 -10.56
N ASP A 62 17.56 24.75 -11.61
CA ASP A 62 16.80 23.89 -12.52
C ASP A 62 16.03 22.81 -11.75
N LYS A 63 14.82 22.50 -12.21
CA LYS A 63 13.99 21.43 -11.64
C LYS A 63 13.49 20.50 -12.74
N TRP A 64 13.49 19.21 -12.46
CA TRP A 64 12.86 18.20 -13.30
C TRP A 64 11.75 17.54 -12.51
N LEU A 65 10.54 17.54 -13.05
CA LEU A 65 9.35 17.02 -12.40
C LEU A 65 8.75 15.91 -13.24
N ILE A 66 8.16 14.91 -12.58
CA ILE A 66 7.32 13.89 -13.18
C ILE A 66 5.95 13.96 -12.54
N ALA A 67 4.90 13.96 -13.36
CA ALA A 67 3.52 13.93 -12.91
C ALA A 67 2.90 12.57 -13.23
N PHE A 68 2.12 12.03 -12.31
CA PHE A 68 1.47 10.73 -12.43
C PHE A 68 -0.05 10.85 -12.58
N ASN A 69 -0.69 9.81 -13.14
CA ASN A 69 -2.15 9.70 -13.23
C ASN A 69 -2.87 9.74 -11.86
N THR A 70 -2.13 9.53 -10.77
CA THR A 70 -2.60 9.65 -9.38
C THR A 70 -2.61 11.09 -8.85
N ALA A 71 -2.35 12.09 -9.71
CA ALA A 71 -2.17 13.51 -9.36
C ALA A 71 -0.96 13.80 -8.46
N ARG A 72 -0.06 12.82 -8.27
CA ARG A 72 1.22 13.03 -7.61
C ARG A 72 2.21 13.65 -8.57
N VAL A 73 3.05 14.53 -8.04
CA VAL A 73 4.18 15.12 -8.75
C VAL A 73 5.42 14.91 -7.89
N GLU A 74 6.49 14.44 -8.49
CA GLU A 74 7.78 14.20 -7.82
C GLU A 74 8.91 14.91 -8.56
N GLU A 75 9.93 15.35 -7.81
CA GLU A 75 11.16 15.87 -8.38
C GLU A 75 12.08 14.70 -8.75
N ILE A 76 12.58 14.70 -9.98
CA ILE A 76 13.48 13.69 -10.51
C ILE A 76 14.82 14.32 -10.88
N ASN A 77 15.82 13.47 -11.10
CA ASN A 77 17.09 13.94 -11.62
C ASN A 77 17.05 14.09 -13.15
N LYS A 78 17.98 14.89 -13.68
CA LYS A 78 18.16 15.14 -15.12
C LYS A 78 18.40 13.87 -15.96
N GLY A 79 19.01 12.84 -15.38
CA GLY A 79 19.27 11.57 -16.06
C GLY A 79 17.97 10.83 -16.36
N LEU A 80 17.14 10.63 -15.34
CA LEU A 80 15.84 9.99 -15.48
C LEU A 80 14.91 10.80 -16.40
N TYR A 81 14.93 12.13 -16.29
CA TYR A 81 14.18 12.99 -17.22
C TYR A 81 14.57 12.72 -18.68
N ARG A 82 15.87 12.62 -18.97
CA ARG A 82 16.39 12.33 -20.32
C ARG A 82 16.01 10.93 -20.81
N GLU A 83 16.03 9.94 -19.93
CA GLU A 83 15.60 8.58 -20.25
C GLU A 83 14.13 8.55 -20.65
N ILE A 84 13.26 9.22 -19.88
CA ILE A 84 11.83 9.28 -20.17
C ILE A 84 11.55 9.96 -21.50
N ILE A 85 12.10 11.16 -21.75
CA ILE A 85 11.88 11.86 -23.04
C ILE A 85 12.50 11.11 -24.23
N SER A 86 13.51 10.26 -24.01
CA SER A 86 14.08 9.45 -25.09
C SER A 86 13.24 8.22 -25.40
N THR A 87 12.44 7.78 -24.43
CA THR A 87 11.50 6.67 -24.57
C THR A 87 10.19 7.16 -25.19
N TRP A 88 9.71 8.32 -24.77
CA TRP A 88 8.48 8.91 -25.28
C TRP A 88 8.71 9.58 -26.62
N ASP A 89 7.94 9.19 -27.64
CA ASP A 89 7.93 9.88 -28.95
C ASP A 89 7.08 11.16 -28.88
N ALA A 90 7.42 12.05 -27.94
CA ALA A 90 6.63 13.23 -27.59
C ALA A 90 7.35 14.52 -27.99
N SER A 91 6.59 15.46 -28.57
CA SER A 91 7.11 16.80 -28.89
C SER A 91 7.11 17.71 -27.66
N PRO A 92 8.13 18.58 -27.51
CA PRO A 92 8.19 19.52 -26.39
C PRO A 92 7.06 20.56 -26.46
N ILE A 93 6.39 20.76 -25.34
CA ILE A 93 5.44 21.83 -25.10
C ILE A 93 6.16 22.92 -24.30
N PRO A 94 6.30 24.15 -24.83
CA PRO A 94 7.01 25.21 -24.13
C PRO A 94 6.25 25.66 -22.87
N ILE A 95 6.96 25.76 -21.75
CA ILE A 95 6.49 26.41 -20.53
C ILE A 95 7.01 27.84 -20.55
N PHE A 96 6.10 28.81 -20.68
CA PHE A 96 6.44 30.23 -20.58
C PHE A 96 6.58 30.64 -19.12
N PRO A 97 7.43 31.63 -18.80
CA PRO A 97 7.78 31.93 -17.42
C PRO A 97 6.56 32.17 -16.53
N LEU A 98 6.39 31.27 -15.56
CA LEU A 98 5.25 31.19 -14.64
C LEU A 98 5.35 32.17 -13.46
N HIS A 99 6.48 32.86 -13.29
CA HIS A 99 6.77 33.58 -12.04
C HIS A 99 6.67 35.10 -12.18
N ILE A 100 5.65 35.67 -11.52
CA ILE A 100 5.52 37.11 -11.28
C ILE A 100 6.77 37.57 -10.50
N ASN A 101 7.48 38.60 -10.99
CA ASN A 101 8.77 39.12 -10.46
C ASN A 101 10.04 38.31 -10.81
N CYS A 102 9.99 37.44 -11.81
CA CYS A 102 11.19 36.89 -12.41
C CYS A 102 12.03 38.00 -13.08
N VAL A 103 13.33 38.07 -12.76
CA VAL A 103 14.27 39.00 -13.38
C VAL A 103 15.22 38.33 -14.37
N SER A 104 15.29 37.00 -14.39
CA SER A 104 16.00 36.21 -15.39
C SER A 104 15.53 34.75 -15.41
N GLY A 105 15.43 34.16 -16.60
CA GLY A 105 15.12 32.74 -16.81
C GLY A 105 13.65 32.38 -16.59
N GLY A 106 13.42 31.14 -16.12
CA GLY A 106 12.12 30.67 -15.64
C GLY A 106 11.18 30.07 -16.68
N GLY A 107 11.65 29.85 -17.91
CA GLY A 107 10.93 29.04 -18.88
C GLY A 107 11.06 27.55 -18.59
N GLY A 108 10.66 26.73 -19.55
CA GLY A 108 10.78 25.29 -19.43
C GLY A 108 10.21 24.53 -20.60
N GLN A 109 10.20 23.21 -20.47
CA GLN A 109 9.58 22.30 -21.42
C GLN A 109 8.77 21.25 -20.68
N ARG A 110 7.63 20.88 -21.24
CA ARG A 110 6.82 19.74 -20.83
C ARG A 110 6.75 18.73 -21.96
N TYR A 111 6.80 17.45 -21.62
CA TYR A 111 6.53 16.35 -22.53
C TYR A 111 5.38 15.55 -21.94
N ASP A 112 4.35 15.32 -22.74
CA ASP A 112 3.23 14.46 -22.37
C ASP A 112 3.52 13.02 -22.81
N TRP A 113 3.04 12.05 -22.03
CA TRP A 113 3.21 10.64 -22.35
C TRP A 113 2.55 10.29 -23.69
N ASP A 114 3.25 9.51 -24.51
CA ASP A 114 2.84 9.08 -25.86
C ASP A 114 1.68 8.07 -25.88
N SER A 115 1.16 7.70 -24.71
CA SER A 115 0.07 6.73 -24.53
C SER A 115 0.40 5.30 -24.97
N LEU A 116 1.69 4.98 -25.18
CA LEU A 116 2.14 3.61 -25.47
C LEU A 116 2.45 2.87 -24.15
N ARG A 117 1.75 1.76 -23.91
CA ARG A 117 1.82 0.99 -22.64
C ARG A 117 3.25 0.49 -22.37
N GLU A 118 3.94 0.07 -23.41
CA GLU A 118 5.34 -0.35 -23.42
C GLU A 118 6.32 0.77 -23.10
N HIS A 119 5.92 2.04 -23.19
CA HIS A 119 6.72 3.22 -22.83
C HIS A 119 6.27 3.84 -21.50
N ALA A 120 5.28 3.25 -20.83
CA ALA A 120 4.82 3.74 -19.54
C ALA A 120 5.93 3.62 -18.49
N PHE A 121 6.15 4.73 -17.78
CA PHE A 121 6.98 4.80 -16.59
C PHE A 121 6.08 4.71 -15.37
N THR A 122 6.29 3.69 -14.53
CA THR A 122 5.41 3.41 -13.38
C THR A 122 5.97 4.03 -12.10
N SER A 123 5.12 4.13 -11.09
CA SER A 123 5.52 4.39 -9.71
C SER A 123 4.59 3.68 -8.75
N THR A 124 5.16 3.25 -7.63
CA THR A 124 4.45 2.74 -6.47
C THR A 124 4.78 3.62 -5.27
N TYR A 125 3.80 3.90 -4.42
CA TYR A 125 3.99 4.66 -3.19
C TYR A 125 3.15 4.10 -2.04
N LYS A 126 3.60 4.39 -0.81
CA LYS A 126 2.92 3.99 0.43
C LYS A 126 1.92 5.06 0.87
N GLY A 127 0.64 4.76 0.71
CA GLY A 127 -0.44 5.41 1.45
C GLY A 127 -0.62 4.81 2.84
N LEU A 128 -1.50 5.41 3.64
CA LEU A 128 -1.91 4.88 4.94
C LEU A 128 -3.44 4.86 5.05
N TYR A 129 -3.99 3.76 5.55
CA TYR A 129 -5.40 3.66 5.89
C TYR A 129 -5.62 3.29 7.35
N THR A 130 -6.82 3.57 7.84
CA THR A 130 -7.23 3.18 9.19
C THR A 130 -7.67 1.72 9.17
N ASN A 131 -6.90 0.86 9.85
CA ASN A 131 -7.18 -0.56 9.96
C ASN A 131 -7.82 -0.87 11.32
N TYR A 132 -9.08 -1.28 11.30
CA TYR A 132 -9.85 -1.63 12.50
C TYR A 132 -9.64 -3.08 12.95
N ILE A 133 -9.01 -3.91 12.12
CA ILE A 133 -8.85 -5.35 12.34
C ILE A 133 -7.48 -5.68 12.94
N ILE A 134 -6.45 -4.89 12.67
CA ILE A 134 -5.04 -5.17 13.05
C ILE A 134 -4.82 -5.45 14.55
N ASN A 135 -5.68 -4.89 15.41
CA ASN A 135 -5.62 -5.03 16.86
C ASN A 135 -6.76 -5.87 17.45
N SER A 136 -7.58 -6.50 16.60
CA SER A 136 -8.61 -7.45 17.03
C SER A 136 -7.95 -8.77 17.42
N ASN A 137 -8.13 -9.19 18.67
CA ASN A 137 -7.58 -10.46 19.17
C ASN A 137 -8.46 -11.68 18.83
N SER A 138 -9.64 -11.48 18.23
CA SER A 138 -10.69 -12.51 18.22
C SER A 138 -11.09 -13.03 16.86
N ILE A 139 -11.09 -12.18 15.83
CA ILE A 139 -11.89 -12.48 14.65
C ILE A 139 -11.02 -13.07 13.52
N PHE A 140 -9.69 -12.84 13.55
CA PHE A 140 -8.81 -13.17 12.41
C PHE A 140 -7.37 -13.55 12.77
N LYS A 141 -7.03 -13.81 14.04
CA LYS A 141 -5.68 -14.33 14.37
C LYS A 141 -5.60 -15.83 14.11
N SER A 142 -5.36 -16.20 12.85
CA SER A 142 -4.57 -17.40 12.55
C SER A 142 -3.15 -17.20 13.11
N GLY A 143 -2.41 -18.30 13.33
CA GLY A 143 -1.24 -18.36 14.21
C GLY A 143 -0.22 -17.22 14.04
N VAL A 144 0.40 -16.80 15.15
CA VAL A 144 1.50 -15.81 15.09
C VAL A 144 2.74 -16.51 14.53
N VAL A 145 3.10 -16.20 13.29
CA VAL A 145 4.36 -16.65 12.68
C VAL A 145 5.49 -15.78 13.23
N THR A 146 6.48 -16.40 13.88
CA THR A 146 7.68 -15.70 14.34
C THR A 146 8.65 -15.45 13.19
N ASN A 147 9.58 -14.52 13.34
CA ASN A 147 10.58 -14.24 12.31
C ASN A 147 11.49 -15.45 12.05
N GLU A 148 11.77 -16.27 13.06
CA GLU A 148 12.52 -17.51 12.93
C GLU A 148 11.75 -18.52 12.08
N THR A 149 10.47 -18.73 12.41
CA THR A 149 9.58 -19.61 11.64
C THR A 149 9.44 -19.14 10.19
N ALA A 150 9.35 -17.83 9.97
CA ALA A 150 9.26 -17.24 8.64
C ALA A 150 10.51 -17.56 7.80
N ARG A 151 11.70 -17.45 8.39
CA ARG A 151 12.97 -17.79 7.71
C ARG A 151 13.07 -19.27 7.38
N GLU A 152 12.70 -20.14 8.33
CA GLU A 152 12.72 -21.61 8.13
C GLU A 152 11.79 -22.04 7.00
N LEU A 153 10.61 -21.42 6.91
CA LEU A 153 9.61 -21.70 5.87
C LEU A 153 9.87 -20.95 4.55
N GLY A 154 10.91 -20.11 4.49
CA GLY A 154 11.19 -19.28 3.32
C GLY A 154 10.08 -18.28 2.99
N LEU A 155 9.37 -17.77 4.00
CA LEU A 155 8.38 -16.72 3.82
C LEU A 155 9.07 -15.39 3.49
N VAL A 156 8.34 -14.55 2.77
CA VAL A 156 8.88 -13.31 2.20
C VAL A 156 8.37 -12.10 2.98
N ASP A 157 9.27 -11.18 3.31
CA ASP A 157 8.91 -9.89 3.89
C ASP A 157 8.21 -8.99 2.86
N TYR A 158 7.51 -7.97 3.33
CA TYR A 158 7.01 -6.94 2.42
C TYR A 158 8.20 -6.24 1.71
N PRO A 159 8.06 -5.93 0.42
CA PRO A 159 9.12 -5.31 -0.33
C PRO A 159 9.46 -3.92 0.21
N SER A 160 10.75 -3.61 0.12
CA SER A 160 11.24 -2.26 0.37
C SER A 160 10.95 -1.36 -0.83
N PHE A 161 11.16 -0.05 -0.66
CA PHE A 161 11.03 0.91 -1.76
C PHE A 161 12.43 1.24 -2.25
N ASN A 162 12.61 1.17 -3.56
CA ASN A 162 13.81 1.63 -4.22
C ASN A 162 13.43 2.80 -5.14
N GLY A 163 13.74 4.02 -4.71
CA GLY A 163 13.27 5.23 -5.37
C GLY A 163 11.75 5.34 -5.36
N MET A 164 11.16 5.48 -6.55
CA MET A 164 9.71 5.65 -6.75
C MET A 164 8.96 4.33 -6.94
N GLU A 165 9.61 3.19 -6.70
CA GLU A 165 9.05 1.87 -6.96
C GLU A 165 9.23 0.88 -5.81
N SER A 166 8.41 -0.16 -5.84
CA SER A 166 8.51 -1.33 -4.96
C SER A 166 8.47 -2.60 -5.80
N GLU A 167 9.05 -3.68 -5.29
CA GLU A 167 9.03 -4.97 -5.98
C GLU A 167 7.62 -5.55 -6.02
N ALA A 168 7.13 -5.95 -7.19
CA ALA A 168 5.82 -6.55 -7.40
C ALA A 168 5.92 -8.07 -7.49
N VAL A 169 7.04 -8.58 -8.00
CA VAL A 169 7.40 -10.00 -8.02
C VAL A 169 8.47 -10.25 -6.96
N LEU A 170 8.15 -11.14 -6.02
CA LEU A 170 8.99 -11.50 -4.90
C LEU A 170 9.36 -12.98 -5.01
N LYS A 171 10.49 -13.37 -4.43
CA LYS A 171 10.90 -14.78 -4.34
C LYS A 171 11.18 -15.19 -2.91
N SER A 172 10.82 -16.43 -2.61
CA SER A 172 11.29 -17.12 -1.42
C SER A 172 12.82 -17.19 -1.43
N PRO A 173 13.49 -16.97 -0.28
CA PRO A 173 14.94 -17.18 -0.18
C PRO A 173 15.35 -18.65 -0.40
N LEU A 174 14.39 -19.59 -0.35
CA LEU A 174 14.61 -21.01 -0.63
C LEU A 174 14.51 -21.35 -2.13
N LEU A 175 14.14 -20.39 -2.97
CA LEU A 175 14.01 -20.57 -4.42
C LEU A 175 15.22 -19.99 -5.16
N ASP A 176 15.95 -20.85 -5.84
CA ASP A 176 17.13 -20.49 -6.62
C ASP A 176 16.75 -20.12 -8.07
N ILE A 177 16.03 -19.01 -8.23
CA ILE A 177 15.76 -18.39 -9.54
C ILE A 177 16.06 -16.90 -9.51
N SER A 178 16.43 -16.35 -10.67
CA SER A 178 16.59 -14.92 -10.87
C SER A 178 15.29 -14.34 -11.44
N ILE A 179 14.76 -13.30 -10.79
CA ILE A 179 13.61 -12.55 -11.31
C ILE A 179 14.11 -11.65 -12.43
N THR A 180 13.46 -11.69 -13.59
CA THR A 180 13.80 -10.85 -14.73
C THR A 180 13.11 -9.49 -14.65
N SER A 181 13.69 -8.49 -15.32
CA SER A 181 13.10 -7.14 -15.40
C SER A 181 11.73 -7.15 -16.08
N GLU A 182 11.50 -8.08 -16.99
CA GLU A 182 10.26 -8.23 -17.75
C GLU A 182 9.11 -8.69 -16.85
N TRP A 183 9.33 -9.71 -16.00
CA TRP A 183 8.32 -10.20 -15.07
C TRP A 183 7.87 -9.12 -14.10
N GLU A 184 8.86 -8.38 -13.58
CA GLU A 184 8.62 -7.25 -12.69
C GLU A 184 7.85 -6.14 -13.40
N ARG A 185 8.24 -5.83 -14.65
CA ARG A 185 7.58 -4.81 -15.48
C ARG A 185 6.13 -5.15 -15.76
N ASP A 186 5.81 -6.40 -16.11
CA ASP A 186 4.46 -6.82 -16.46
C ASP A 186 3.46 -6.59 -15.32
N ILE A 187 3.82 -7.01 -14.10
CA ILE A 187 2.96 -6.80 -12.92
C ILE A 187 2.91 -5.33 -12.51
N ARG A 188 4.03 -4.59 -12.61
CA ARG A 188 4.03 -3.14 -12.34
C ARG A 188 3.13 -2.39 -13.30
N LEU A 189 3.13 -2.72 -14.58
CA LEU A 189 2.22 -2.14 -15.57
C LEU A 189 0.76 -2.45 -15.18
N PHE A 190 0.42 -3.70 -14.87
CA PHE A 190 -0.91 -4.03 -14.38
C PHE A 190 -1.31 -3.14 -13.18
N ASN A 191 -0.44 -3.07 -12.17
CA ASN A 191 -0.68 -2.27 -10.97
C ASN A 191 -0.84 -0.77 -11.28
N ALA A 192 -0.05 -0.22 -12.20
CA ALA A 192 -0.12 1.18 -12.58
C ALA A 192 -1.40 1.55 -13.34
N PHE A 193 -1.84 0.69 -14.26
CA PHE A 193 -3.02 0.93 -15.10
C PHE A 193 -4.34 0.62 -14.39
N HIS A 194 -4.39 -0.41 -13.57
CA HIS A 194 -5.62 -0.87 -12.90
C HIS A 194 -5.69 -0.49 -11.41
N GLY A 195 -4.56 -0.15 -10.79
CA GLY A 195 -4.52 0.09 -9.35
C GLY A 195 -5.39 1.25 -8.88
N LEU A 196 -5.41 2.37 -9.63
CA LEU A 196 -6.24 3.52 -9.29
C LEU A 196 -7.74 3.23 -9.48
N ALA A 197 -8.12 2.66 -10.62
CA ALA A 197 -9.52 2.44 -10.99
C ALA A 197 -10.17 1.33 -10.15
N ASN A 198 -9.45 0.22 -9.95
CA ASN A 198 -9.96 -0.97 -9.26
C ASN A 198 -9.56 -0.99 -7.77
N GLN A 199 -8.74 -0.04 -7.32
CA GLN A 199 -8.18 -0.01 -5.97
C GLN A 199 -7.53 -1.37 -5.61
N ILE A 200 -6.64 -1.82 -6.49
CA ILE A 200 -5.94 -3.11 -6.40
C ILE A 200 -4.42 -2.89 -6.45
N HIS A 201 -3.68 -3.77 -5.79
CA HIS A 201 -2.24 -3.89 -5.94
C HIS A 201 -1.88 -5.38 -5.88
N VAL A 202 -1.21 -5.89 -6.91
CA VAL A 202 -0.88 -7.29 -7.05
C VAL A 202 0.56 -7.53 -6.64
N PHE A 203 0.75 -8.51 -5.77
CA PHE A 203 2.05 -9.11 -5.50
C PHE A 203 2.06 -10.54 -6.03
N VAL A 204 3.14 -10.94 -6.70
CA VAL A 204 3.39 -12.34 -7.06
C VAL A 204 4.56 -12.84 -6.23
N ILE A 205 4.39 -13.94 -5.51
CA ILE A 205 5.41 -14.53 -4.66
C ILE A 205 5.74 -15.93 -5.18
N LEU A 206 6.99 -16.14 -5.55
CA LEU A 206 7.49 -17.39 -6.10
C LEU A 206 8.12 -18.24 -4.98
N PHE A 207 7.63 -19.46 -4.82
CA PHE A 207 8.14 -20.46 -3.88
C PHE A 207 8.67 -21.68 -4.63
N PRO A 208 9.56 -22.48 -4.01
CA PRO A 208 9.86 -23.82 -4.51
C PRO A 208 8.59 -24.67 -4.53
N ALA A 209 8.39 -25.46 -5.58
CA ALA A 209 7.21 -26.31 -5.71
C ALA A 209 7.04 -27.28 -4.53
N ASN A 210 8.14 -27.84 -4.02
CA ASN A 210 8.14 -28.76 -2.88
C ASN A 210 7.71 -28.13 -1.55
N ALA A 211 7.67 -26.79 -1.45
CA ALA A 211 7.18 -26.08 -0.26
C ALA A 211 5.65 -26.26 -0.08
N GLY A 212 4.94 -26.50 -1.19
CA GLY A 212 3.51 -26.80 -1.21
C GLY A 212 2.59 -25.63 -0.85
N LEU A 213 1.28 -25.87 -0.97
CA LEU A 213 0.22 -24.88 -0.71
C LEU A 213 0.26 -24.29 0.71
N GLN A 214 0.84 -25.00 1.68
CA GLN A 214 0.95 -24.53 3.07
C GLN A 214 1.82 -23.28 3.18
N SER A 215 2.83 -23.11 2.33
CA SER A 215 3.66 -21.90 2.32
C SER A 215 2.85 -20.65 2.02
N ALA A 216 1.89 -20.72 1.09
CA ALA A 216 1.00 -19.61 0.80
C ALA A 216 0.06 -19.28 1.98
N LEU A 217 -0.44 -20.31 2.68
CA LEU A 217 -1.25 -20.10 3.89
C LEU A 217 -0.42 -19.46 5.01
N LYS A 218 0.83 -19.90 5.19
CA LYS A 218 1.77 -19.32 6.16
C LYS A 218 2.21 -17.91 5.78
N GLN A 219 2.39 -17.64 4.49
CA GLN A 219 2.64 -16.30 3.97
C GLN A 219 1.47 -15.36 4.29
N ARG A 220 0.24 -15.82 4.07
CA ARG A 220 -0.97 -15.08 4.47
C ARG A 220 -0.98 -14.81 5.97
N GLU A 221 -0.66 -15.77 6.82
CA GLU A 221 -0.56 -15.57 8.28
C GLU A 221 0.51 -14.53 8.65
N PHE A 222 1.69 -14.65 8.04
CA PHE A 222 2.83 -13.75 8.28
C PHE A 222 2.51 -12.31 7.88
N TRP A 223 1.86 -12.11 6.73
CA TRP A 223 1.36 -10.81 6.27
C TRP A 223 0.03 -10.40 6.89
N ARG A 224 -0.50 -11.19 7.84
CA ARG A 224 -1.79 -10.96 8.52
C ARG A 224 -2.94 -10.73 7.53
N GLY A 225 -2.97 -11.50 6.45
CA GLY A 225 -3.97 -11.44 5.40
C GLY A 225 -3.67 -10.46 4.26
N GLY A 226 -2.55 -9.71 4.33
CA GLY A 226 -2.26 -8.63 3.39
C GLY A 226 -2.86 -7.29 3.83
N ASN A 227 -2.66 -6.25 3.04
CA ASN A 227 -3.37 -4.97 3.16
C ASN A 227 -4.68 -4.98 2.36
N LYS A 228 -5.54 -3.98 2.63
CA LYS A 228 -6.94 -3.95 2.16
C LYS A 228 -7.12 -3.98 0.64
N ASN A 229 -6.13 -3.52 -0.12
CA ASN A 229 -6.17 -3.41 -1.57
C ASN A 229 -5.25 -4.44 -2.26
N GLU A 230 -4.69 -5.37 -1.50
CA GLU A 230 -3.71 -6.32 -2.04
C GLU A 230 -4.37 -7.60 -2.52
N PHE A 231 -3.97 -8.03 -3.72
CA PHE A 231 -4.21 -9.37 -4.25
C PHE A 231 -2.88 -10.09 -4.37
N THR A 232 -2.58 -10.97 -3.42
CA THR A 232 -1.30 -11.69 -3.39
C THR A 232 -1.46 -13.06 -4.04
N ILE A 233 -0.62 -13.34 -5.01
CA ILE A 233 -0.58 -14.58 -5.78
C ILE A 233 0.67 -15.35 -5.35
N CYS A 234 0.53 -16.55 -4.79
CA CYS A 234 1.66 -17.41 -4.48
C CYS A 234 1.73 -18.55 -5.50
N LEU A 235 2.90 -18.75 -6.10
CA LEU A 235 3.14 -19.78 -7.10
C LEU A 235 4.25 -20.73 -6.62
N GLY A 236 4.00 -22.04 -6.71
CA GLY A 236 5.00 -23.07 -6.52
C GLY A 236 5.68 -23.43 -7.84
N ILE A 237 6.95 -23.11 -7.95
CA ILE A 237 7.73 -23.23 -9.18
C ILE A 237 8.64 -24.46 -9.12
N ALA A 238 8.53 -25.32 -10.12
CA ALA A 238 9.41 -26.46 -10.33
C ALA A 238 10.73 -26.03 -11.01
N GLU A 239 11.70 -26.94 -11.06
CA GLU A 239 13.02 -26.67 -11.68
C GLU A 239 12.92 -26.33 -13.18
N ASP A 240 11.89 -26.81 -13.87
CA ASP A 240 11.62 -26.52 -15.29
C ASP A 240 10.79 -25.25 -15.51
N LEU A 241 10.66 -24.40 -14.47
CA LEU A 241 9.85 -23.17 -14.46
C LEU A 241 8.35 -23.39 -14.67
N LYS A 242 7.85 -24.61 -14.46
CA LYS A 242 6.40 -24.84 -14.40
C LYS A 242 5.82 -24.49 -13.04
N VAL A 243 4.59 -23.99 -13.06
CA VAL A 243 3.75 -23.78 -11.89
C VAL A 243 3.08 -25.11 -11.52
N GLU A 244 3.48 -25.69 -10.39
CA GLU A 244 2.85 -26.92 -9.87
C GLU A 244 1.61 -26.64 -9.03
N TRP A 245 1.62 -25.50 -8.33
CA TRP A 245 0.49 -25.06 -7.54
C TRP A 245 0.39 -23.54 -7.54
N CYS A 246 -0.84 -23.05 -7.44
CA CYS A 246 -1.16 -21.65 -7.25
C CYS A 246 -2.06 -21.53 -6.03
N LYS A 247 -1.80 -20.51 -5.20
CA LYS A 247 -2.69 -20.13 -4.10
C LYS A 247 -2.69 -18.61 -3.98
N ALA A 248 -3.86 -18.00 -4.11
CA ALA A 248 -4.00 -16.57 -3.94
C ALA A 248 -4.71 -16.24 -2.63
N PHE A 249 -4.46 -15.04 -2.12
CA PHE A 249 -5.21 -14.50 -1.00
C PHE A 249 -5.37 -12.99 -1.11
N SER A 250 -6.53 -12.52 -0.64
CA SER A 250 -6.81 -11.12 -0.41
C SER A 250 -7.75 -10.96 0.78
N TRP A 251 -8.13 -9.71 1.04
CA TRP A 251 -9.20 -9.40 1.98
C TRP A 251 -10.60 -9.42 1.37
N CYS A 252 -10.80 -9.75 0.08
CA CYS A 252 -12.13 -9.75 -0.54
C CYS A 252 -13.16 -10.59 0.25
N ASP A 253 -14.40 -10.11 0.31
CA ASP A 253 -15.48 -10.84 1.03
C ASP A 253 -15.81 -12.18 0.37
N ILE A 254 -15.75 -12.22 -0.95
CA ILE A 254 -15.99 -13.42 -1.75
C ILE A 254 -14.72 -13.67 -2.58
N PRO A 255 -14.04 -14.81 -2.40
CA PRO A 255 -12.75 -15.07 -3.04
C PRO A 255 -12.88 -15.53 -4.50
N LYS A 256 -13.64 -14.76 -5.31
CA LYS A 256 -13.92 -15.11 -6.71
C LYS A 256 -12.65 -15.07 -7.56
N MET A 257 -11.88 -13.99 -7.41
CA MET A 257 -10.65 -13.79 -8.18
C MET A 257 -9.59 -14.81 -7.80
N GLU A 258 -9.44 -15.14 -6.50
CA GLU A 258 -8.55 -16.19 -6.03
C GLU A 258 -8.93 -17.55 -6.65
N THR A 259 -10.20 -17.95 -6.55
CA THR A 259 -10.65 -19.26 -7.03
C THR A 259 -10.52 -19.39 -8.55
N ALA A 260 -10.82 -18.32 -9.28
CA ALA A 260 -10.70 -18.30 -10.74
C ALA A 260 -9.23 -18.38 -11.19
N LEU A 261 -8.33 -17.65 -10.52
CA LEU A 261 -6.90 -17.70 -10.81
C LEU A 261 -6.31 -19.08 -10.51
N GLU A 262 -6.65 -19.65 -9.35
CA GLU A 262 -6.21 -21.00 -8.96
C GLU A 262 -6.67 -22.05 -9.98
N SER A 263 -7.90 -21.92 -10.48
CA SER A 263 -8.43 -22.80 -11.54
C SER A 263 -7.72 -22.60 -12.87
N TRP A 264 -7.41 -21.36 -13.25
CA TRP A 264 -6.71 -21.05 -14.50
C TRP A 264 -5.31 -21.69 -14.56
N TYR A 265 -4.57 -21.67 -13.45
CA TYR A 265 -3.25 -22.30 -13.34
C TYR A 265 -3.27 -23.84 -13.35
N LEU A 266 -4.43 -24.48 -13.16
CA LEU A 266 -4.54 -25.94 -13.37
C LEU A 266 -4.32 -26.31 -14.84
N GLU A 267 -4.75 -25.43 -15.75
CA GLU A 267 -4.68 -25.58 -17.20
C GLU A 267 -3.45 -24.87 -17.80
N HIS A 268 -2.99 -23.77 -17.19
CA HIS A 268 -1.88 -22.94 -17.67
C HIS A 268 -0.69 -23.02 -16.72
N ARG A 269 0.08 -24.12 -16.82
CA ARG A 269 1.19 -24.40 -15.89
C ARG A 269 2.51 -23.72 -16.24
N GLU A 270 2.57 -22.91 -17.28
CA GLU A 270 3.78 -22.18 -17.65
C GLU A 270 3.91 -20.92 -16.79
N LEU A 271 5.12 -20.63 -16.30
CA LEU A 271 5.40 -19.34 -15.67
C LEU A 271 5.55 -18.25 -16.75
N ASP A 272 4.43 -17.60 -17.07
CA ASP A 272 4.35 -16.55 -18.09
C ASP A 272 3.61 -15.33 -17.54
N PHE A 273 4.38 -14.26 -17.27
CA PHE A 273 3.88 -13.03 -16.67
C PHE A 273 3.07 -12.16 -17.65
N VAL A 274 3.25 -12.34 -18.96
CA VAL A 274 2.43 -11.69 -19.98
C VAL A 274 1.04 -12.32 -19.98
N LYS A 275 0.96 -13.66 -20.01
CA LYS A 275 -0.33 -14.38 -19.91
C LYS A 275 -1.03 -14.09 -18.58
N LEU A 276 -0.30 -14.09 -17.47
CA LEU A 276 -0.84 -13.74 -16.17
C LEU A 276 -1.41 -12.31 -16.16
N SER A 277 -0.65 -11.33 -16.67
CA SER A 277 -1.09 -9.93 -16.72
C SER A 277 -2.33 -9.78 -17.58
N ASN A 278 -2.37 -10.38 -18.77
CA ASN A 278 -3.56 -10.37 -19.63
C ASN A 278 -4.78 -10.97 -18.92
N TRP A 279 -4.60 -12.11 -18.25
CA TRP A 279 -5.68 -12.72 -17.47
C TRP A 279 -6.17 -11.79 -16.35
N LEU A 280 -5.27 -11.11 -15.64
CA LEU A 280 -5.62 -10.14 -14.60
C LEU A 280 -6.42 -8.98 -15.20
N GLU A 281 -6.01 -8.42 -16.33
CA GLU A 281 -6.70 -7.30 -16.99
C GLU A 281 -8.13 -7.67 -17.42
N GLU A 282 -8.31 -8.86 -18.00
CA GLU A 282 -9.61 -9.36 -18.44
C GLU A 282 -10.57 -9.61 -17.27
N ASN A 283 -10.04 -10.02 -16.12
CA ASN A 283 -10.85 -10.51 -15.00
C ASN A 283 -11.01 -9.51 -13.85
N VAL A 284 -10.12 -8.53 -13.68
CA VAL A 284 -10.10 -7.64 -12.51
C VAL A 284 -11.43 -6.90 -12.35
N SER A 285 -12.01 -6.37 -13.43
CA SER A 285 -13.25 -5.58 -13.34
C SER A 285 -14.47 -6.41 -12.93
N ALA A 286 -14.49 -7.71 -13.23
CA ALA A 286 -15.62 -8.61 -12.96
C ALA A 286 -15.47 -9.39 -11.64
N LEU A 287 -14.24 -9.80 -11.31
CA LEU A 287 -13.97 -10.71 -10.20
C LEU A 287 -13.42 -10.00 -8.96
N TRP A 288 -12.71 -8.89 -9.12
CA TRP A 288 -12.14 -8.15 -7.99
C TRP A 288 -13.20 -7.25 -7.35
N LYS A 289 -13.33 -7.37 -6.03
CA LYS A 289 -14.10 -6.42 -5.23
C LYS A 289 -13.37 -6.15 -3.93
N ARG A 290 -12.65 -5.03 -3.90
CA ARG A 290 -11.93 -4.55 -2.71
C ARG A 290 -12.85 -4.52 -1.49
N LYS A 291 -12.30 -4.97 -0.35
CA LYS A 291 -12.97 -4.88 0.94
C LYS A 291 -12.96 -3.47 1.49
N GLU A 292 -14.13 -3.04 1.94
CA GLU A 292 -14.33 -1.74 2.56
C GLU A 292 -14.06 -1.82 4.06
N PHE A 293 -12.85 -1.44 4.49
CA PHE A 293 -12.47 -1.53 5.91
C PHE A 293 -13.28 -0.58 6.82
N LYS A 294 -14.00 0.40 6.24
CA LYS A 294 -14.98 1.21 6.97
C LYS A 294 -16.10 0.36 7.58
N ASP A 295 -16.39 -0.81 7.02
CA ASP A 295 -17.43 -1.71 7.52
C ASP A 295 -17.06 -2.24 8.91
N PHE A 296 -15.77 -2.28 9.25
CA PHE A 296 -15.26 -2.63 10.57
C PHE A 296 -15.21 -1.46 11.56
N LYS A 297 -15.71 -0.28 11.21
CA LYS A 297 -15.69 0.90 12.08
C LYS A 297 -16.35 0.65 13.44
N TYR A 298 -17.29 -0.31 13.53
CA TYR A 298 -17.89 -0.73 14.80
C TYR A 298 -16.87 -1.32 15.78
N LEU A 299 -15.82 -2.01 15.30
CA LEU A 299 -14.72 -2.52 16.12
C LEU A 299 -13.88 -1.37 16.72
N GLY A 300 -13.83 -0.21 16.06
CA GLY A 300 -13.09 0.95 16.53
C GLY A 300 -13.80 1.82 17.56
N LYS A 301 -15.08 1.57 17.88
CA LYS A 301 -15.85 2.42 18.81
C LYS A 301 -15.52 2.07 20.26
N LYS A 302 -15.01 3.04 21.01
CA LYS A 302 -14.92 2.94 22.48
C LYS A 302 -16.33 2.90 23.08
N LEU A 303 -16.53 2.00 24.04
CA LEU A 303 -17.59 2.17 25.04
C LEU A 303 -17.30 3.48 25.80
N SER A 304 -18.33 4.31 26.01
CA SER A 304 -18.17 5.50 26.84
C SER A 304 -17.81 5.07 28.28
N PRO A 305 -17.12 5.91 29.08
CA PRO A 305 -16.77 5.56 30.46
C PRO A 305 -17.96 5.05 31.28
N ALA A 306 -19.14 5.65 31.09
CA ALA A 306 -20.38 5.22 31.72
C ALA A 306 -20.84 3.82 31.26
N ARG A 307 -20.75 3.51 29.96
CA ARG A 307 -21.11 2.18 29.43
C ARG A 307 -20.12 1.11 29.87
N SER A 308 -18.83 1.44 29.94
CA SER A 308 -17.80 0.54 30.48
C SER A 308 -18.00 0.27 31.97
N ALA A 309 -18.33 1.30 32.76
CA ALA A 309 -18.64 1.15 34.18
C ALA A 309 -19.90 0.29 34.41
N LEU A 310 -20.95 0.51 33.62
CA LEU A 310 -22.17 -0.30 33.65
C LEU A 310 -21.89 -1.78 33.35
N VAL A 311 -21.11 -2.05 32.29
CA VAL A 311 -20.68 -3.40 31.93
C VAL A 311 -19.87 -4.06 33.05
N GLY A 312 -18.95 -3.32 33.69
CA GLY A 312 -18.21 -3.80 34.85
C GLY A 312 -19.12 -4.15 36.03
N PHE A 313 -20.08 -3.28 36.34
CA PHE A 313 -21.05 -3.50 37.40
C PHE A 313 -21.92 -4.74 37.16
N LEU A 314 -22.47 -4.88 35.95
CA LEU A 314 -23.29 -6.05 35.59
C LEU A 314 -22.50 -7.36 35.69
N THR A 315 -21.21 -7.34 35.34
CA THR A 315 -20.34 -8.52 35.45
C THR A 315 -20.13 -8.90 36.93
N LEU A 316 -19.84 -7.92 37.80
CA LEU A 316 -19.69 -8.15 39.23
C LEU A 316 -20.98 -8.67 39.87
N ALA A 317 -22.13 -8.11 39.49
CA ALA A 317 -23.44 -8.55 39.97
C ALA A 317 -23.74 -10.00 39.55
N ALA A 318 -23.42 -10.38 38.30
CA ALA A 318 -23.57 -11.76 37.84
C ALA A 318 -22.66 -12.74 38.60
N CYS A 319 -21.41 -12.36 38.87
CA CYS A 319 -20.49 -13.17 39.68
C CYS A 319 -20.99 -13.33 41.12
N ALA A 320 -21.47 -12.25 41.74
CA ALA A 320 -22.02 -12.29 43.09
C ALA A 320 -23.28 -13.18 43.17
N LEU A 321 -24.17 -13.07 42.19
CA LEU A 321 -25.35 -13.91 42.08
C LEU A 321 -24.98 -15.39 41.91
N PHE A 322 -23.98 -15.69 41.07
CA PHE A 322 -23.48 -17.05 40.88
C PHE A 322 -22.93 -17.63 42.18
N ILE A 323 -22.10 -16.87 42.91
CA ILE A 323 -21.57 -17.28 44.22
C ILE A 323 -22.71 -17.52 45.23
N TYR A 324 -23.71 -16.64 45.26
CA TYR A 324 -24.87 -16.77 46.14
C TYR A 324 -25.69 -18.03 45.83
N VAL A 325 -25.97 -18.30 44.55
CA VAL A 325 -26.69 -19.51 44.12
C VAL A 325 -25.92 -20.77 44.48
N VAL A 326 -24.60 -20.80 44.23
CA VAL A 326 -23.74 -21.92 44.63
C VAL A 326 -23.80 -22.14 46.14
N TYR A 327 -23.62 -21.08 46.93
CA TYR A 327 -23.70 -21.16 48.39
C TYR A 327 -25.05 -21.69 48.86
N TYR A 328 -26.16 -21.21 48.30
CA TYR A 328 -27.51 -21.64 48.66
C TYR A 328 -27.76 -23.12 48.34
N ILE A 329 -27.30 -23.60 47.18
CA ILE A 329 -27.41 -25.01 46.79
C ILE A 329 -26.57 -25.90 47.72
N PHE A 330 -25.33 -25.52 48.05
CA PHE A 330 -24.49 -26.27 48.97
C PHE A 330 -25.04 -26.27 50.41
N ALA A 331 -25.61 -25.16 50.86
CA ALA A 331 -26.24 -25.08 52.18
C ALA A 331 -27.50 -25.97 52.29
N GLN A 332 -28.28 -26.11 51.21
CA GLN A 332 -29.44 -27.00 51.16
C GLN A 332 -29.04 -28.49 51.03
N GLY A 333 -27.95 -28.79 50.33
CA GLY A 333 -27.43 -30.16 50.16
C GLY A 333 -26.77 -30.77 51.41
N GLN A 334 -26.48 -29.98 52.44
CA GLN A 334 -26.03 -30.48 53.76
C GLN A 334 -27.18 -30.69 54.76
N LEU A 335 -28.43 -30.37 54.37
CA LEU A 335 -29.64 -30.53 55.18
C LEU A 335 -30.50 -31.73 54.73
N GLN A 336 -30.01 -32.56 53.80
CA GLN A 336 -30.52 -33.90 53.49
C GLN A 336 -29.46 -34.93 53.90
#